data_AF-A0A377DBM8-F1
#
_entry.id   AF-A0A377DBM8-F1
#
_cell.length_a   1.000
_cell.length_b   1.000
_cell.length_c   1.000
_cell.angle_alpha   90.00
_cell.angle_beta   90.00
_cell.angle_gamma   90.00
#
_symmetry.space_group_name_H-M   'P 1'
#
loop_
_entity.id
_entity.type
_entity.pdbx_description
1 polymer ?
#
loop_
_entity_poly.entity_id
_entity_poly.type
_entity_poly.pdbx_seq_one_letter_code
_entity_poly.pdbx_strand_id
1 'polypeptide(L)'
;MSAHYFNPQEMINKTIIFDERPAASVASSFHVSYGIDKNFLFGCGVSITSVLLHNNDVSFVFHVFIDAIPEADIQRLAQLAKSYRTCIQIHLVNCERLKALRRPKIGLLPCISVL
;
A
#
# COMPACT_ATOMS: atom_id res chain seq x y z
N MET A 1 16.64 -24.27 -13.73
CA MET A 1 15.22 -23.82 -13.89
C MET A 1 15.10 -22.48 -13.18
N SER A 2 15.13 -21.37 -13.91
CA SER A 2 15.00 -20.03 -13.34
C SER A 2 13.56 -19.83 -12.86
N ALA A 3 13.40 -19.38 -11.62
CA ALA A 3 12.09 -19.07 -11.07
C ALA A 3 11.55 -17.79 -11.73
N HIS A 4 10.89 -17.95 -12.88
CA HIS A 4 10.06 -16.93 -13.54
C HIS A 4 8.75 -16.70 -12.75
N TYR A 5 8.87 -16.43 -11.44
CA TYR A 5 7.73 -16.43 -10.53
C TYR A 5 7.17 -15.04 -10.23
N PHE A 6 7.88 -13.97 -10.58
CA PHE A 6 7.47 -12.62 -10.18
C PHE A 6 7.80 -11.62 -11.29
N ASN A 7 6.82 -11.38 -12.18
CA ASN A 7 6.85 -10.19 -13.03
C ASN A 7 6.08 -9.07 -12.30
N PRO A 8 6.75 -8.04 -11.76
CA PRO A 8 6.09 -6.99 -10.98
C PRO A 8 5.00 -6.25 -11.78
N GLN A 9 5.18 -6.15 -13.10
CA GLN A 9 4.25 -5.51 -14.01
C GLN A 9 2.94 -6.29 -14.17
N GLU A 10 2.95 -7.60 -13.88
CA GLU A 10 1.76 -8.45 -13.90
C GLU A 10 1.03 -8.48 -12.55
N MET A 11 1.66 -8.01 -11.47
CA MET A 11 1.08 -8.04 -10.12
C MET A 11 0.26 -6.79 -9.80
N ILE A 12 0.55 -5.66 -10.43
CA ILE A 12 -0.14 -4.38 -10.18
C ILE A 12 -0.93 -4.01 -11.43
N ASN A 13 -2.25 -4.03 -11.33
CA ASN A 13 -3.15 -3.67 -12.42
C ASN A 13 -3.14 -2.17 -12.70
N LYS A 14 -3.10 -1.36 -11.63
CA LYS A 14 -3.19 0.10 -11.72
C LYS A 14 -2.55 0.72 -10.48
N THR A 15 -1.88 1.86 -10.65
CA THR A 15 -1.47 2.71 -9.54
C THR A 15 -2.18 4.06 -9.63
N ILE A 16 -2.71 4.54 -8.52
CA ILE A 16 -3.27 5.89 -8.36
C ILE A 16 -2.34 6.64 -7.40
N ILE A 17 -1.87 7.82 -7.79
CA ILE A 17 -0.89 8.59 -7.01
C ILE A 17 -1.50 9.92 -6.61
N PHE A 18 -1.47 10.18 -5.30
CA PHE A 18 -1.73 11.49 -4.73
C PHE A 18 -0.43 11.96 -4.07
N ASP A 19 0.30 12.87 -4.71
CA ASP A 19 1.54 13.43 -4.16
C ASP A 19 1.34 14.93 -3.90
N GLU A 20 1.05 15.26 -2.65
CA GLU A 20 0.76 16.63 -2.20
C GLU A 20 1.95 17.22 -1.42
N ARG A 21 3.13 16.62 -1.56
CA ARG A 21 4.35 17.03 -0.84
C ARG A 21 5.10 18.14 -1.58
N PRO A 22 5.92 18.93 -0.86
CA PRO A 22 6.85 19.85 -1.51
C PRO A 22 7.91 19.11 -2.34
N ALA A 23 8.25 19.61 -3.53
CA ALA A 23 9.24 18.98 -4.42
C ALA A 23 10.62 18.75 -3.77
N ALA A 24 11.03 19.63 -2.85
CA ALA A 24 12.29 19.51 -2.10
C ALA A 24 12.35 18.26 -1.20
N SER A 25 11.21 17.66 -0.87
CA SER A 25 11.11 16.53 0.06
C SER A 25 11.21 15.15 -0.59
N VAL A 26 11.24 15.07 -1.93
CA VAL A 26 11.18 13.81 -2.69
C VAL A 26 12.41 12.94 -2.46
N ALA A 27 13.60 13.52 -2.35
CA ALA A 27 14.86 12.78 -2.24
C ALA A 27 15.10 12.12 -0.87
N SER A 28 14.39 12.54 0.18
CA SER A 28 14.61 12.12 1.58
C SER A 28 13.36 11.52 2.23
N SER A 29 12.43 11.01 1.42
CA SER A 29 11.15 10.51 1.92
C SER A 29 11.27 9.12 2.54
N PHE A 30 10.55 8.89 3.64
CA PHE A 30 10.40 7.59 4.26
C PHE A 30 9.21 6.83 3.67
N HIS A 31 9.44 5.59 3.24
CA HIS A 31 8.43 4.78 2.56
C HIS A 31 7.80 3.76 3.52
N VAL A 32 6.48 3.73 3.57
CA VAL A 32 5.71 2.78 4.39
C VAL A 32 4.71 2.06 3.49
N SER A 33 4.65 0.74 3.56
CA SER A 33 3.73 -0.07 2.75
C SER A 33 2.67 -0.77 3.60
N TYR A 34 1.45 -0.84 3.06
CA TYR A 34 0.31 -1.56 3.62
C TYR A 34 -0.19 -2.55 2.58
N GLY A 35 -0.34 -3.82 2.97
CA GLY A 35 -1.09 -4.82 2.21
C GLY A 35 -2.42 -5.08 2.91
N ILE A 36 -3.52 -4.60 2.34
CA ILE A 36 -4.84 -4.66 2.98
C ILE A 36 -5.93 -5.10 1.98
N ASP A 37 -7.08 -5.49 2.52
CA ASP A 37 -8.32 -5.58 1.76
C ASP A 37 -9.22 -4.37 2.03
N LYS A 38 -10.29 -4.23 1.22
CA LYS A 38 -11.26 -3.13 1.31
C LYS A 38 -11.87 -2.89 2.70
N ASN A 39 -11.98 -3.91 3.55
CA ASN A 39 -12.59 -3.77 4.87
C ASN A 39 -11.65 -3.10 5.87
N PHE A 40 -10.35 -3.06 5.58
CA PHE A 40 -9.32 -2.47 6.45
C PHE A 40 -8.88 -1.07 6.02
N LEU A 41 -9.53 -0.48 5.00
CA LEU A 41 -9.21 0.88 4.53
C LEU A 41 -9.34 1.93 5.63
N PHE A 42 -10.38 1.84 6.46
CA PHE A 42 -10.57 2.76 7.58
C PHE A 42 -9.41 2.65 8.58
N GLY A 43 -9.04 1.43 8.98
CA GLY A 43 -7.91 1.20 9.89
C GLY A 43 -6.58 1.68 9.29
N CYS A 44 -6.37 1.49 7.99
CA CYS A 44 -5.20 2.01 7.28
C CYS A 44 -5.16 3.54 7.30
N GLY A 45 -6.30 4.20 7.03
CA GLY A 45 -6.40 5.66 7.13
C GLY A 45 -6.08 6.19 8.53
N VAL A 46 -6.60 5.53 9.58
CA VAL A 46 -6.28 5.86 10.98
C VAL A 46 -4.78 5.70 11.26
N SER A 47 -4.18 4.58 10.81
CA SER A 47 -2.75 4.32 10.98
C SER A 47 -1.89 5.39 10.29
N ILE A 48 -2.15 5.67 9.00
CA ILE A 48 -1.45 6.73 8.24
C ILE A 48 -1.56 8.06 8.97
N THR A 49 -2.76 8.43 9.39
CA THR A 49 -3.02 9.69 10.10
C THR A 49 -2.22 9.77 11.41
N SER A 50 -2.16 8.67 12.18
CA SER A 50 -1.41 8.63 13.43
C SER A 50 0.09 8.84 13.21
N VAL A 51 0.67 8.23 12.17
CA VAL A 51 2.09 8.40 11.81
C VAL A 51 2.35 9.85 11.44
N LEU A 52 1.51 10.44 10.59
CA LEU A 52 1.65 11.83 10.15
C LEU A 52 1.56 12.82 11.31
N LEU A 53 0.56 12.67 12.19
CA LEU A 53 0.34 13.57 13.32
C LEU A 53 1.52 13.65 14.29
N HIS A 54 2.28 12.57 14.44
CA HIS A 54 3.38 12.47 15.42
C HIS A 54 4.77 12.65 14.80
N ASN A 55 4.87 12.79 13.48
CA ASN A 55 6.15 12.91 12.76
C ASN A 55 6.06 14.02 11.68
N ASN A 56 5.68 15.23 12.09
CA ASN A 56 5.36 16.34 11.19
C ASN A 56 6.56 16.91 10.41
N ASP A 57 7.79 16.56 10.79
CA ASP A 57 9.06 16.97 10.20
C ASP A 57 9.62 15.93 9.20
N VAL A 58 8.97 14.78 9.07
CA VAL A 58 9.38 13.70 8.18
C VAL A 58 8.48 13.64 6.95
N SER A 59 9.08 13.58 5.77
CA SER A 59 8.34 13.36 4.51
C SER A 59 8.05 11.88 4.34
N PHE A 60 6.78 11.51 4.12
CA PHE A 60 6.37 10.12 3.95
C PHE A 60 5.82 9.83 2.55
N VAL A 61 6.03 8.60 2.08
CA VAL A 61 5.28 7.97 0.98
C VAL A 61 4.60 6.72 1.52
N PHE A 62 3.26 6.70 1.47
CA PHE A 62 2.48 5.54 1.85
C PHE A 62 2.05 4.76 0.61
N HIS A 63 2.41 3.49 0.56
CA HIS A 63 2.03 2.56 -0.50
C HIS A 63 0.92 1.65 0.00
N VAL A 64 -0.27 1.71 -0.60
CA VAL A 64 -1.44 0.91 -0.21
C VAL A 64 -1.72 -0.11 -1.32
N PHE A 65 -1.35 -1.37 -1.08
CA PHE A 65 -1.66 -2.49 -1.96
C PHE A 65 -3.01 -3.08 -1.58
N ILE A 66 -3.95 -3.05 -2.53
CA ILE A 66 -5.35 -3.43 -2.29
C ILE A 66 -5.97 -4.09 -3.54
N ASP A 67 -6.90 -5.02 -3.34
CA ASP A 67 -7.56 -5.76 -4.42
C ASP A 67 -8.65 -4.94 -5.13
N ALA A 68 -9.43 -4.19 -4.36
CA ALA A 68 -10.47 -3.31 -4.86
C ALA A 68 -10.68 -2.16 -3.89
N ILE A 69 -10.94 -0.96 -4.44
CA ILE A 69 -11.21 0.24 -3.64
C ILE A 69 -12.39 1.01 -4.24
N PRO A 70 -13.42 1.35 -3.44
CA PRO A 70 -14.50 2.22 -3.88
C PRO A 70 -14.02 3.65 -4.16
N GLU A 71 -14.67 4.34 -5.10
CA GLU A 71 -14.36 5.74 -5.44
C GLU A 71 -14.42 6.66 -4.21
N ALA A 72 -15.40 6.45 -3.33
CA ALA A 72 -15.52 7.23 -2.09
C ALA A 72 -14.26 7.13 -1.19
N ASP A 73 -13.61 5.97 -1.14
CA ASP A 73 -12.40 5.77 -0.35
C ASP A 73 -11.15 6.31 -1.05
N ILE A 74 -11.11 6.29 -2.39
CA ILE A 74 -10.09 7.00 -3.16
C ILE A 74 -10.14 8.50 -2.82
N GLN A 75 -11.33 9.11 -2.82
CA GLN A 75 -11.49 10.53 -2.49
C GLN A 75 -11.08 10.85 -1.04
N ARG A 76 -11.38 9.96 -0.09
CA ARG A 76 -10.93 10.11 1.30
C ARG A 76 -9.41 10.07 1.42
N LEU A 77 -8.74 9.15 0.72
CA LEU A 77 -7.27 9.07 0.71
C LEU A 77 -6.65 10.28 0.00
N ALA A 78 -7.25 10.76 -1.09
CA ALA A 78 -6.82 11.99 -1.76
C ALA A 78 -6.91 13.21 -0.81
N GLN A 79 -8.03 13.33 -0.09
CA GLN A 79 -8.20 14.38 0.91
C GLN A 79 -7.17 14.26 2.04
N LEU A 80 -6.89 13.05 2.51
CA LEU A 80 -5.88 12.80 3.53
C LEU A 80 -4.48 13.23 3.05
N ALA A 81 -4.09 12.85 1.83
CA ALA A 81 -2.83 13.25 1.22
C ALA A 81 -2.68 14.78 1.20
N LYS A 82 -3.75 15.47 0.81
CA LYS A 82 -3.80 16.94 0.74
C LYS A 82 -3.72 17.60 2.12
N SER A 83 -4.49 17.10 3.10
CA SER A 83 -4.54 17.67 4.45
C SER A 83 -3.19 17.62 5.16
N TYR A 84 -2.41 16.55 4.94
CA TYR A 84 -1.13 16.35 5.61
C TYR A 84 0.09 16.59 4.71
N ARG A 85 -0.12 17.09 3.48
CA ARG A 85 0.94 17.34 2.48
C ARG A 85 1.86 16.13 2.36
N THR A 86 1.27 14.96 2.14
CA THR A 86 1.97 13.67 2.05
C THR A 86 1.72 13.00 0.69
N CYS A 87 2.41 11.88 0.43
CA CYS A 87 2.18 11.08 -0.76
C CYS A 87 1.53 9.75 -0.39
N ILE A 88 0.43 9.43 -1.08
CA ILE A 88 -0.28 8.16 -0.96
C ILE A 88 -0.39 7.55 -2.36
N GLN A 89 0.18 6.36 -2.53
CA GLN A 89 0.13 5.57 -3.76
C GLN A 89 -0.74 4.35 -3.53
N ILE A 90 -1.84 4.24 -4.26
CA ILE A 90 -2.76 3.12 -4.18
C ILE A 90 -2.46 2.18 -5.34
N HIS A 91 -1.99 0.98 -5.03
CA HIS A 91 -1.64 -0.06 -5.98
C HIS A 91 -2.74 -1.12 -6.00
N LEU A 92 -3.53 -1.15 -7.08
CA LEU A 92 -4.52 -2.21 -7.30
C LEU A 92 -3.81 -3.50 -7.70
N VAL A 93 -3.87 -4.51 -6.84
CA VAL A 93 -3.16 -5.78 -7.06
C VAL A 93 -4.00 -6.78 -7.84
N ASN A 94 -3.33 -7.58 -8.67
CA ASN A 94 -3.94 -8.67 -9.40
C ASN A 94 -4.03 -9.92 -8.50
N CYS A 95 -5.19 -10.10 -7.85
CA CYS A 95 -5.41 -11.22 -6.95
C CYS A 95 -5.32 -12.60 -7.64
N GLU A 96 -5.64 -12.70 -8.93
CA GLU A 96 -5.56 -13.97 -9.66
C GLU A 96 -4.10 -14.41 -9.83
N ARG A 97 -3.22 -13.46 -10.14
CA ARG A 97 -1.79 -13.74 -10.19
C ARG A 97 -1.18 -14.01 -8.81
N LEU A 98 -1.64 -13.31 -7.76
CA LEU A 98 -1.25 -13.60 -6.38
C LEU A 98 -1.67 -15.00 -5.92
N LYS A 99 -2.84 -15.48 -6.35
CA LYS A 99 -3.29 -16.86 -6.06
C LYS A 99 -2.38 -17.90 -6.72
N ALA A 100 -1.82 -17.61 -7.90
CA ALA A 100 -0.86 -18.51 -8.56
C ALA A 100 0.46 -18.65 -7.77
N LEU A 101 0.78 -17.69 -6.89
CA LEU A 101 1.93 -17.77 -5.97
C LEU A 101 1.67 -18.67 -4.75
N ARG A 102 0.40 -18.96 -4.42
CA ARG A 102 0.07 -19.92 -3.37
C ARG A 102 0.47 -21.31 -3.87
N ARG A 103 1.66 -21.78 -3.46
CA ARG A 103 2.08 -23.16 -3.69
C ARG A 103 0.98 -24.11 -3.21
N PRO A 104 0.72 -25.24 -3.90
CA PRO A 104 -0.16 -26.28 -3.36
C PRO A 104 0.33 -26.67 -1.96
N LYS A 105 -0.62 -26.91 -1.04
CA LYS A 105 -0.39 -27.26 0.36
C LYS A 105 0.54 -28.48 0.47
N ILE A 106 1.85 -28.26 0.45
CA ILE A 106 2.83 -29.17 1.03
C ILE A 106 2.73 -28.93 2.53
N GLY A 107 2.33 -30.00 3.23
CA GLY A 107 2.21 -30.19 4.68
C GLY A 107 2.38 -28.98 5.60
N LEU A 108 1.35 -28.74 6.43
CA LEU A 108 1.43 -27.91 7.63
C LEU A 108 2.79 -28.03 8.33
N LEU A 109 3.47 -26.90 8.48
CA LEU A 109 4.23 -26.58 9.69
C LEU A 109 3.65 -25.27 10.24
N PRO A 110 3.07 -25.27 11.45
CA PRO A 110 2.41 -24.11 12.01
C PRO A 110 3.45 -23.22 12.68
N CYS A 111 3.97 -22.23 11.97
CA CYS A 111 4.76 -21.11 12.51
C CYS A 111 4.91 -20.15 11.32
N ILE A 112 4.24 -19.00 11.27
CA ILE A 112 4.55 -17.83 12.09
C ILE A 112 3.31 -16.91 12.05
N SER A 113 2.71 -16.70 13.22
CA SER A 113 2.13 -15.39 13.55
C SER A 113 3.27 -14.57 14.11
N VAL A 114 3.75 -13.56 13.40
CA VAL A 114 4.48 -12.44 13.98
C VAL A 114 4.18 -11.22 13.12
N LEU A 115 3.48 -10.27 13.77
CA LEU A 115 3.53 -8.81 13.66
C LEU A 115 3.91 -8.19 12.31
#